data_AF-A0A8X7MWY1-F1
#
_entry.id   AF-A0A8X7MWY1-F1
#
_cell.length_a   1.000
_cell.length_b   1.000
_cell.length_c   1.000
_cell.angle_alpha   90.00
_cell.angle_beta   90.00
_cell.angle_gamma   90.00
#
_symmetry.space_group_name_H-M   'P 1'
#
loop_
_entity.id
_entity.type
_entity.pdbx_description
1 polymer ?
#
loop_
_entity_poly.entity_id
_entity_poly.type
_entity_poly.pdbx_seq_one_letter_code
_entity_poly.pdbx_strand_id
1 'polypeptide(L)'
;MVIHLRVPRKGVSDGAPVPFETTLFDTVEQTWGEGTRDANAYWLRRTFHHNEQPARVDELEEELVRKIAELLPPALESHIRPGAQLFAKLETDSDEGKMHVSLVNDLFVDKLAAHLPVLSPEECKGVPRINLTAIDSYVTCWDDHVWLVNIILPPSTTPIRAVLKMARIPANGELTELDVERLQTTSREPHVLFSLPPHPNVMPAPLALMTLKSQDTKSETSSPCEKLVGMVLPYFSGDPLHRLGERSDENLKRRLRYCYEFASAVEHVNHQGIFHGDIGLDKVVLSAPPPNDRAVLIGFNLGSVRIITWGDVILERSAPEITGHWDVSMHDGKLVYNHCKEPKRRSLSIRTEWANMPKALERFEVFNVGHTLSEMVQCPVYFPWLEAFLLEHIHSTGPDAHRPGDHKDWESRIPKVFAELVQRCCSYDPRERPLLGEIVAELKSWA
;
A
#
# COMPACT_ATOMS: atom_id res chain seq x y z
N MET A 1 -1.63 -18.09 13.88
CA MET A 1 -2.26 -17.04 14.73
C MET A 1 -1.25 -15.92 14.90
N VAL A 2 -1.70 -14.67 14.95
CA VAL A 2 -0.87 -13.50 15.30
C VAL A 2 -1.44 -12.88 16.57
N ILE A 3 -0.57 -12.35 17.42
CA ILE A 3 -0.97 -11.67 18.66
C ILE A 3 -0.41 -10.26 18.62
N HIS A 4 -1.32 -9.29 18.56
CA HIS A 4 -1.03 -7.87 18.65
C HIS A 4 -0.98 -7.50 20.13
N LEU A 5 0.21 -7.21 20.63
CA LEU A 5 0.39 -6.87 22.04
C LEU A 5 0.27 -5.36 22.26
N ARG A 6 -0.67 -4.96 23.11
CA ARG A 6 -0.82 -3.59 23.60
C ARG A 6 -0.03 -3.42 24.89
N VAL A 7 0.90 -2.46 24.88
CA VAL A 7 1.70 -2.04 26.04
C VAL A 7 1.26 -0.62 26.45
N PRO A 8 0.35 -0.49 27.44
CA PRO A 8 -0.18 0.80 27.84
C PRO A 8 0.78 1.55 28.78
N ARG A 9 0.89 2.87 28.59
CA ARG A 9 1.43 3.77 29.61
C ARG A 9 0.38 3.97 30.71
N LYS A 10 0.71 3.69 31.97
CA LYS A 10 -0.17 3.93 33.13
C LYS A 10 0.30 5.18 33.88
N GLY A 11 -0.65 5.97 34.40
CA GLY A 11 -0.33 7.02 35.36
C GLY A 11 0.19 6.40 36.64
N VAL A 12 1.30 6.91 37.16
CA VAL A 12 1.92 6.41 38.41
C VAL A 12 1.66 7.44 39.50
N SER A 13 1.07 6.99 40.61
CA SER A 13 0.92 7.82 41.81
C SER A 13 2.27 8.06 42.48
N ASP A 14 2.46 9.23 43.10
CA ASP A 14 3.71 9.57 43.78
C ASP A 14 4.15 8.49 44.79
N GLY A 15 5.35 7.95 44.59
CA GLY A 15 5.97 6.94 45.46
C GLY A 15 5.63 5.48 45.15
N ALA A 16 4.78 5.19 44.16
CA ALA A 16 4.49 3.82 43.73
C ALA A 16 5.56 3.28 42.76
N PRO A 17 5.80 1.96 42.73
CA PRO A 17 6.65 1.34 41.71
C PRO A 17 6.11 1.61 40.30
N VAL A 18 6.98 2.01 39.37
CA VAL A 18 6.60 2.21 37.97
C VAL A 18 6.40 0.85 37.31
N PRO A 19 5.23 0.58 36.70
CA PRO A 19 4.98 -0.67 35.99
C PRO A 19 5.97 -0.92 34.86
N PHE A 20 6.26 -2.19 34.56
CA PHE A 20 7.16 -2.56 33.46
C PHE A 20 6.67 -2.01 32.12
N GLU A 21 5.38 -2.10 31.83
CA GLU A 21 4.78 -1.59 30.60
C GLU A 21 4.98 -0.07 30.43
N THR A 22 5.00 0.67 31.55
CA THR A 22 5.23 2.12 31.55
C THR A 22 6.71 2.44 31.39
N THR A 23 7.60 1.68 32.05
CA THR A 23 9.05 1.82 31.88
C THR A 23 9.48 1.55 30.44
N LEU A 24 8.96 0.46 29.85
CA LEU A 24 9.21 0.11 28.45
C LEU A 24 8.70 1.21 27.50
N PHE A 25 7.46 1.66 27.68
CA PHE A 25 6.88 2.73 26.86
C PHE A 25 7.72 4.00 26.92
N ASP A 26 7.98 4.53 28.12
CA ASP A 26 8.69 5.80 28.31
C ASP A 26 10.14 5.73 27.81
N THR A 27 10.77 4.54 27.85
CA THR A 27 12.12 4.35 27.31
C THR A 27 12.10 4.33 25.77
N VAL A 28 11.14 3.65 25.16
CA VAL A 28 11.04 3.55 23.70
C VAL A 28 10.57 4.87 23.08
N GLU A 29 9.65 5.58 23.73
CA GLU A 29 9.16 6.90 23.28
C GLU A 29 10.30 7.91 23.09
N GLN A 30 11.34 7.85 23.93
CA GLN A 30 12.53 8.70 23.79
C GLN A 30 13.31 8.43 22.50
N THR A 31 13.14 7.27 21.88
CA THR A 31 13.77 6.97 20.58
C THR A 31 12.98 7.49 19.38
N TRP A 32 11.74 7.95 19.59
CA TRP A 32 10.92 8.49 18.52
C TRP A 32 11.44 9.88 18.11
N GLY A 33 11.46 10.15 16.80
CA GLY A 33 11.92 11.43 16.25
C GLY A 33 11.07 12.61 16.73
N GLU A 34 11.65 13.81 16.76
CA GLU A 34 11.01 15.01 17.35
C GLU A 34 9.63 15.33 16.76
N GLY A 35 9.36 15.04 15.48
CA GLY A 35 8.04 15.22 14.86
C GLY A 35 7.00 14.14 15.16
N THR A 36 7.39 13.04 15.84
CA THR A 36 6.50 11.90 16.15
C THR A 36 6.02 11.86 17.60
N ARG A 37 6.67 12.61 18.51
CA ARG A 37 6.33 12.63 19.95
C ARG A 37 5.04 13.39 20.24
N ASP A 38 4.76 14.47 19.50
CA ASP A 38 3.60 15.33 19.76
C ASP A 38 2.32 14.88 19.02
N ALA A 39 2.44 14.07 17.97
CA ALA A 39 1.31 13.72 17.10
C ALA A 39 0.67 12.36 17.39
N ASN A 40 1.39 11.42 18.02
CA ASN A 40 0.97 10.01 18.07
C ASN A 40 1.27 9.39 19.44
N ALA A 41 0.24 9.24 20.28
CA ALA A 41 0.32 8.50 21.55
C ALA A 41 0.29 6.96 21.35
N TYR A 42 1.00 6.42 20.36
CA TYR A 42 1.05 5.00 20.05
C TYR A 42 2.39 4.58 19.45
N TRP A 43 2.73 3.30 19.62
CA TRP A 43 3.96 2.71 19.10
C TRP A 43 3.98 2.76 17.57
N LEU A 44 4.97 3.44 17.01
CA LEU A 44 5.25 3.40 15.58
C LEU A 44 6.06 2.16 15.24
N ARG A 45 5.68 1.49 14.15
CA ARG A 45 6.42 0.36 13.61
C ARG A 45 7.82 0.85 13.21
N ARG A 46 8.84 0.41 13.94
CA ARG A 46 10.25 0.73 13.63
C ARG A 46 10.63 0.01 12.34
N THR A 47 10.93 0.76 11.28
CA THR A 47 11.58 0.17 10.10
C THR A 47 13.00 -0.24 10.46
N PHE A 48 13.47 -1.39 9.94
CA PHE A 48 14.79 -2.02 10.17
C PHE A 48 16.04 -1.15 9.93
N HIS A 49 15.87 0.15 9.63
CA HIS A 49 16.92 1.10 9.29
C HIS A 49 17.16 2.19 10.34
N HIS A 50 16.55 2.08 11.52
CA HIS A 50 16.93 2.97 12.62
C HIS A 50 18.22 2.46 13.28
N ASN A 51 19.14 3.41 13.47
CA ASN A 51 20.50 3.31 13.99
C ASN A 51 20.65 2.42 15.24
N GLU A 52 21.90 2.11 15.60
CA GLU A 52 22.30 1.51 16.89
C GLU A 52 21.38 2.01 18.02
N GLN A 53 20.56 1.09 18.54
CA GLN A 53 19.61 1.45 19.58
C GLN A 53 20.36 1.68 20.89
N PRO A 54 19.84 2.53 21.80
CA PRO A 54 20.34 2.53 23.16
C PRO A 54 20.20 1.11 23.71
N ALA A 55 21.29 0.53 24.23
CA ALA A 55 21.31 -0.85 24.76
C ALA A 55 20.15 -1.12 25.74
N ARG A 56 19.70 -0.09 26.46
CA ARG A 56 18.56 -0.16 27.39
C ARG A 56 17.24 -0.53 26.71
N VAL A 57 17.02 -0.07 25.48
CA VAL A 57 15.81 -0.41 24.71
C VAL A 57 15.85 -1.88 24.33
N ASP A 58 16.98 -2.34 23.79
CA ASP A 58 17.16 -3.75 23.42
C ASP A 58 16.96 -4.68 24.63
N GLU A 59 17.54 -4.33 25.79
CA GLU A 59 17.34 -5.07 27.05
C GLU A 59 15.85 -5.20 27.43
N LEU A 60 15.09 -4.10 27.35
CA LEU A 60 13.67 -4.09 27.72
C LEU A 60 12.80 -4.82 26.70
N GLU A 61 13.14 -4.77 25.41
CA GLU A 61 12.46 -5.54 24.36
C GLU A 61 12.73 -7.04 24.49
N GLU A 62 13.98 -7.45 24.77
CA GLU A 62 14.31 -8.84 25.08
C GLU A 62 13.60 -9.32 26.35
N GLU A 63 13.51 -8.47 27.37
CA GLU A 63 12.75 -8.76 28.58
C GLU A 63 11.26 -8.92 28.28
N LEU A 64 10.68 -8.05 27.45
CA LEU A 64 9.29 -8.17 26.98
C LEU A 64 9.07 -9.52 26.28
N VAL A 65 9.91 -9.89 25.32
CA VAL A 65 9.79 -11.16 24.58
C VAL A 65 9.81 -12.35 25.54
N ARG A 66 10.73 -12.35 26.50
CA ARG A 66 10.85 -13.40 27.51
C ARG A 66 9.60 -13.51 28.38
N LYS A 67 9.08 -12.38 28.89
CA LYS A 67 7.88 -12.35 29.72
C LYS A 67 6.65 -12.81 28.94
N ILE A 68 6.52 -12.39 27.67
CA ILE A 68 5.39 -12.80 26.83
C ILE A 68 5.45 -14.29 26.51
N ALA A 69 6.63 -14.86 26.28
CA ALA A 69 6.79 -16.30 26.08
C ALA A 69 6.29 -17.12 27.30
N GLU A 70 6.39 -16.57 28.51
CA GLU A 70 5.90 -17.18 29.75
C GLU A 70 4.39 -16.94 29.98
N LEU A 71 3.93 -15.70 29.82
CA LEU A 71 2.59 -15.28 30.22
C LEU A 71 1.50 -15.61 29.20
N LEU A 72 1.87 -15.72 27.92
CA LEU A 72 0.90 -15.86 26.82
C LEU A 72 0.32 -17.27 26.65
N PRO A 73 1.10 -18.38 26.76
CA PRO A 73 0.54 -19.71 26.57
C PRO A 73 -0.64 -20.03 27.51
N PRO A 74 -0.58 -19.75 28.83
CA PRO A 74 -1.71 -19.98 29.74
C PRO A 74 -2.96 -19.16 29.35
N ALA A 75 -2.77 -17.92 28.90
CA ALA A 75 -3.87 -17.07 28.45
C ALA A 75 -4.56 -17.62 27.18
N LEU A 76 -3.83 -18.36 26.34
CA LEU A 76 -4.32 -18.91 25.07
C LEU A 76 -5.03 -20.26 25.19
N GLU A 77 -4.89 -21.00 26.29
CA GLU A 77 -5.41 -22.37 26.42
C GLU A 77 -6.91 -22.51 26.10
N SER A 78 -7.69 -21.43 26.25
CA SER A 78 -9.12 -21.38 25.95
C SER A 78 -9.51 -20.69 24.63
N HIS A 79 -8.54 -20.15 23.87
CA HIS A 79 -8.79 -19.21 22.77
C HIS A 79 -8.05 -19.53 21.45
N ILE A 80 -7.56 -20.76 21.28
CA ILE A 80 -6.83 -21.14 20.06
C ILE A 80 -7.79 -21.20 18.86
N ARG A 81 -7.71 -20.16 18.01
CA ARG A 81 -8.38 -20.10 16.72
C ARG A 81 -7.33 -20.07 15.61
N PRO A 82 -7.18 -21.14 14.80
CA PRO A 82 -6.23 -21.17 13.69
C PRO A 82 -6.40 -19.95 12.78
N GLY A 83 -5.28 -19.33 12.40
CA GLY A 83 -5.23 -18.13 11.58
C GLY A 83 -5.75 -16.83 12.21
N ALA A 84 -6.33 -16.84 13.41
CA ALA A 84 -6.84 -15.63 14.05
C ALA A 84 -5.75 -14.60 14.32
N GLN A 85 -6.17 -13.33 14.43
CA GLN A 85 -5.37 -12.24 14.96
C GLN A 85 -6.02 -11.74 16.24
N LEU A 86 -5.30 -11.84 17.35
CA LEU A 86 -5.82 -11.52 18.68
C LEU A 86 -5.15 -10.26 19.21
N PHE A 87 -5.89 -9.41 19.92
CA PHE A 87 -5.28 -8.40 20.78
C PHE A 87 -5.06 -8.96 22.17
N ALA A 88 -3.84 -8.78 22.66
CA ALA A 88 -3.47 -9.06 24.03
C ALA A 88 -3.02 -7.76 24.69
N LYS A 89 -3.27 -7.60 25.99
CA LYS A 89 -2.83 -6.45 26.76
C LYS A 89 -1.89 -6.93 27.86
N LEU A 90 -0.73 -6.27 27.96
CA LEU A 90 0.19 -6.48 29.07
C LEU A 90 -0.17 -5.54 30.21
N GLU A 91 -0.34 -6.08 31.41
CA GLU A 91 -0.70 -5.30 32.59
C GLU A 91 0.07 -5.77 33.81
N THR A 92 0.60 -4.82 34.58
CA THR A 92 1.04 -5.06 35.96
C THR A 92 -0.13 -4.85 36.92
N ASP A 93 -0.38 -5.83 37.78
CA ASP A 93 -1.29 -5.76 38.91
C ASP A 93 -0.74 -4.76 39.95
N SER A 94 -1.55 -3.79 40.37
CA SER A 94 -1.14 -2.73 41.30
C SER A 94 -0.87 -3.22 42.71
N ASP A 95 -1.49 -4.33 43.10
CA ASP A 95 -1.51 -4.83 44.47
C ASP A 95 -0.42 -5.91 44.65
N GLU A 96 -0.20 -6.73 43.63
CA GLU A 96 0.81 -7.80 43.66
C GLU A 96 2.12 -7.46 42.93
N GLY A 97 2.14 -6.40 42.11
CA GLY A 97 3.28 -6.06 41.26
C GLY A 97 3.59 -7.11 40.19
N LYS A 98 2.68 -8.07 39.97
CA LYS A 98 2.84 -9.16 38.99
C LYS A 98 2.28 -8.76 37.64
N MET A 99 3.03 -9.09 36.60
CA MET A 99 2.55 -8.93 35.22
C MET A 99 1.65 -10.10 34.82
N HIS A 100 0.62 -9.77 34.07
CA HIS A 100 -0.24 -10.74 33.40
C HIS A 100 -0.56 -10.26 31.98
N VAL A 101 -0.95 -11.20 31.14
CA VAL A 101 -1.45 -10.93 29.80
C VAL A 101 -2.92 -11.28 29.75
N SER A 102 -3.76 -10.29 29.43
CA SER A 102 -5.19 -10.49 29.19
C SER A 102 -5.47 -10.51 27.69
N LEU A 103 -6.21 -11.51 27.21
CA LEU A 103 -6.74 -11.51 25.85
C LEU A 103 -7.93 -10.56 25.81
N VAL A 104 -7.88 -9.58 24.92
CA VAL A 104 -8.87 -8.50 24.85
C VAL A 104 -9.98 -8.87 23.86
N ASN A 105 -9.62 -9.37 22.68
CA ASN A 105 -10.56 -9.79 21.64
C ASN A 105 -9.88 -10.47 20.43
N ASP A 106 -10.69 -11.19 19.66
CA ASP A 106 -10.43 -11.56 18.27
C ASP A 106 -10.74 -10.36 17.36
N LEU A 107 -9.74 -9.93 16.62
CA LEU A 107 -9.77 -8.76 15.78
C LEU A 107 -10.85 -8.81 14.71
N PHE A 108 -10.98 -9.96 14.06
CA PHE A 108 -11.92 -10.11 12.95
C PHE A 108 -13.32 -10.41 13.46
N VAL A 109 -13.43 -11.29 14.45
CA VAL A 109 -14.72 -11.77 14.93
C VAL A 109 -15.38 -10.76 15.86
N ASP A 110 -14.64 -10.20 16.82
CA ASP A 110 -15.23 -9.40 17.89
C ASP A 110 -15.21 -7.89 17.57
N LYS A 111 -14.20 -7.40 16.82
CA LYS A 111 -14.11 -5.97 16.45
C LYS A 111 -14.63 -5.66 15.05
N LEU A 112 -14.17 -6.38 14.03
CA LEU A 112 -14.45 -6.00 12.65
C LEU A 112 -15.79 -6.52 12.12
N ALA A 113 -16.26 -7.68 12.59
CA ALA A 113 -17.39 -8.37 11.99
C ALA A 113 -18.62 -7.47 11.77
N ALA A 114 -18.94 -6.55 12.67
CA ALA A 114 -20.08 -5.64 12.51
C ALA A 114 -19.93 -4.66 11.33
N HIS A 115 -18.70 -4.31 10.95
CA HIS A 115 -18.37 -3.26 9.98
C HIS A 115 -17.84 -3.80 8.65
N LEU A 116 -17.51 -5.09 8.56
CA LEU A 116 -17.05 -5.71 7.32
C LEU A 116 -18.16 -5.76 6.26
N PRO A 117 -17.83 -5.54 4.98
CA PRO A 117 -18.81 -5.58 3.91
C PRO A 117 -19.37 -6.99 3.73
N VAL A 118 -20.69 -7.05 3.49
CA VAL A 118 -21.38 -8.30 3.17
C VAL A 118 -21.14 -8.65 1.71
N LEU A 119 -20.73 -9.89 1.45
CA LEU A 119 -20.57 -10.44 0.10
C LEU A 119 -21.78 -11.28 -0.29
N SER A 120 -22.47 -10.86 -1.34
CA SER A 120 -23.49 -11.65 -2.02
C SER A 120 -22.85 -12.85 -2.76
N PRO A 121 -23.57 -13.97 -2.99
CA PRO A 121 -23.02 -15.14 -3.69
C PRO A 121 -22.50 -14.89 -5.11
N GLU A 122 -23.01 -13.86 -5.79
CA GLU A 122 -22.63 -13.53 -7.16
C GLU A 122 -21.38 -12.64 -7.24
N GLU A 123 -21.02 -11.95 -6.16
CA GLU A 123 -19.77 -11.19 -6.10
C GLU A 123 -18.56 -12.11 -6.16
N CYS A 124 -17.70 -11.85 -7.16
CA CYS A 124 -16.49 -12.63 -7.46
C CYS A 124 -16.77 -14.12 -7.64
N LYS A 125 -17.87 -14.46 -8.32
CA LYS A 125 -18.30 -15.84 -8.58
C LYS A 125 -17.17 -16.69 -9.18
N GLY A 126 -16.89 -17.83 -8.54
CA GLY A 126 -15.82 -18.74 -8.96
C GLY A 126 -14.50 -18.55 -8.22
N VAL A 127 -14.32 -17.43 -7.49
CA VAL A 127 -13.22 -17.29 -6.53
C VAL A 127 -13.58 -18.07 -5.26
N PRO A 128 -12.75 -19.01 -4.80
CA PRO A 128 -13.00 -19.76 -3.56
C PRO A 128 -13.18 -18.83 -2.36
N ARG A 129 -14.11 -19.18 -1.47
CA ARG A 129 -14.30 -18.48 -0.19
C ARG A 129 -13.79 -19.37 0.93
N ILE A 130 -12.86 -18.83 1.72
CA ILE A 130 -12.19 -19.53 2.80
C ILE A 130 -12.29 -18.71 4.08
N ASN A 131 -12.06 -19.36 5.22
CA ASN A 131 -12.01 -18.69 6.52
C ASN A 131 -10.56 -18.69 7.05
N LEU A 132 -10.36 -18.03 8.20
CA LEU A 132 -9.05 -17.86 8.82
C LEU A 132 -8.32 -19.18 9.09
N THR A 133 -9.03 -20.29 9.29
CA THR A 133 -8.41 -21.60 9.54
C THR A 133 -7.64 -22.16 8.36
N ALA A 134 -7.82 -21.60 7.15
CA ALA A 134 -7.01 -21.94 5.99
C ALA A 134 -5.55 -21.47 6.11
N ILE A 135 -5.26 -20.52 7.01
CA ILE A 135 -3.91 -20.01 7.24
C ILE A 135 -3.14 -21.04 8.07
N ASP A 136 -2.18 -21.70 7.42
CA ASP A 136 -1.27 -22.64 8.07
C ASP A 136 -0.26 -21.89 8.94
N SER A 137 0.36 -20.84 8.39
CA SER A 137 1.36 -20.06 9.13
C SER A 137 1.52 -18.63 8.59
N TYR A 138 1.87 -17.72 9.49
CA TYR A 138 2.28 -16.36 9.16
C TYR A 138 3.79 -16.33 9.00
N VAL A 139 4.29 -15.77 7.89
CA VAL A 139 5.72 -15.77 7.57
C VAL A 139 6.33 -14.41 7.89
N THR A 140 5.77 -13.34 7.34
CA THR A 140 6.22 -11.98 7.58
C THR A 140 5.09 -10.98 7.34
N CYS A 141 5.17 -9.86 8.02
CA CYS A 141 4.28 -8.71 7.84
C CYS A 141 5.00 -7.69 6.96
N TRP A 142 4.42 -7.27 5.84
CA TRP A 142 5.01 -6.20 5.01
C TRP A 142 4.40 -4.84 5.34
N ASP A 143 3.10 -4.82 5.58
CA ASP A 143 2.31 -3.68 6.04
C ASP A 143 1.29 -4.21 7.04
N ASP A 144 0.71 -3.38 7.90
CA ASP A 144 -0.11 -3.78 9.06
C ASP A 144 -1.30 -4.69 8.69
N HIS A 145 -1.65 -4.72 7.40
CA HIS A 145 -2.74 -5.50 6.83
C HIS A 145 -2.32 -6.35 5.62
N VAL A 146 -1.03 -6.44 5.30
CA VAL A 146 -0.47 -7.23 4.20
C VAL A 146 0.58 -8.20 4.71
N TRP A 147 0.26 -9.49 4.63
CA TRP A 147 1.06 -10.57 5.21
C TRP A 147 1.50 -11.56 4.14
N LEU A 148 2.74 -12.03 4.25
CA LEU A 148 3.17 -13.25 3.58
C LEU A 148 2.76 -14.45 4.46
N VAL A 149 2.04 -15.40 3.89
CA VAL A 149 1.49 -16.56 4.62
C VAL A 149 1.75 -17.86 3.88
N ASN A 150 1.79 -18.98 4.60
CA ASN A 150 1.46 -20.28 4.02
C ASN A 150 -0.03 -20.53 4.23
N ILE A 151 -0.72 -20.92 3.17
CA ILE A 151 -2.17 -21.08 3.17
C ILE A 151 -2.60 -22.32 2.40
N ILE A 152 -3.62 -23.01 2.91
CA ILE A 152 -4.21 -24.20 2.28
C ILE A 152 -5.46 -23.77 1.53
N LEU A 153 -5.44 -23.89 0.20
CA LEU A 153 -6.57 -23.54 -0.66
C LEU A 153 -7.25 -24.82 -1.19
N PRO A 154 -8.59 -24.93 -1.09
CA PRO A 154 -9.32 -26.05 -1.69
C PRO A 154 -9.09 -26.15 -3.20
N PRO A 155 -9.05 -27.36 -3.79
CA PRO A 155 -9.15 -28.67 -3.15
C PRO A 155 -7.82 -29.22 -2.61
N SER A 156 -6.73 -28.46 -2.66
CA SER A 156 -5.41 -28.89 -2.20
C SER A 156 -5.36 -29.02 -0.67
N THR A 157 -4.56 -29.96 -0.18
CA THR A 157 -4.19 -30.06 1.24
C THR A 157 -2.78 -29.54 1.51
N THR A 158 -2.02 -29.22 0.47
CA THR A 158 -0.64 -28.73 0.57
C THR A 158 -0.66 -27.21 0.70
N PRO A 159 0.01 -26.64 1.72
CA PRO A 159 0.15 -25.19 1.86
C PRO A 159 0.92 -24.60 0.67
N ILE A 160 0.47 -23.45 0.19
CA ILE A 160 1.18 -22.62 -0.78
C ILE A 160 1.61 -21.30 -0.13
N ARG A 161 2.68 -20.70 -0.66
CA ARG A 161 3.08 -19.34 -0.29
C ARG A 161 2.19 -18.33 -1.01
N ALA A 162 1.53 -17.44 -0.27
CA ALA A 162 0.61 -16.45 -0.82
C ALA A 162 0.68 -15.13 -0.03
N VAL A 163 0.13 -14.08 -0.62
CA VAL A 163 -0.03 -12.77 0.03
C VAL A 163 -1.44 -12.65 0.56
N LEU A 164 -1.59 -12.43 1.86
CA LEU A 164 -2.86 -12.17 2.52
C LEU A 164 -3.01 -10.67 2.74
N LYS A 165 -3.92 -10.03 2.00
CA LYS A 165 -4.29 -8.62 2.20
C LYS A 165 -5.64 -8.54 2.89
N MET A 166 -5.68 -7.91 4.05
CA MET A 166 -6.87 -7.84 4.90
C MET A 166 -7.36 -6.41 5.07
N ALA A 167 -8.57 -6.28 5.60
CA ALA A 167 -9.09 -5.05 6.17
C ALA A 167 -8.06 -4.40 7.10
N ARG A 168 -7.73 -3.13 6.85
CA ARG A 168 -6.80 -2.36 7.69
C ARG A 168 -7.47 -1.96 9.00
N ILE A 169 -6.68 -1.99 10.07
CA ILE A 169 -7.13 -1.62 11.41
C ILE A 169 -6.12 -0.63 11.99
N PRO A 170 -6.57 0.40 12.73
CA PRO A 170 -5.70 1.28 13.47
C PRO A 170 -4.82 0.51 14.48
N ALA A 171 -3.57 0.94 14.64
CA ALA A 171 -2.61 0.29 15.52
C ALA A 171 -3.03 0.28 17.00
N ASN A 172 -3.87 1.24 17.42
CA ASN A 172 -4.43 1.30 18.78
C ASN A 172 -5.64 0.34 18.97
N GLY A 173 -6.10 -0.29 17.89
CA GLY A 173 -7.26 -1.19 17.87
C GLY A 173 -8.61 -0.50 17.96
N GLU A 174 -8.68 0.83 18.04
CA GLU A 174 -9.93 1.59 18.13
C GLU A 174 -10.37 2.06 16.75
N LEU A 175 -11.61 1.76 16.35
CA LEU A 175 -12.14 2.16 15.04
C LEU A 175 -12.71 3.57 15.11
N THR A 176 -12.25 4.46 14.25
CA THR A 176 -12.90 5.75 13.98
C THR A 176 -13.97 5.61 12.90
N GLU A 177 -14.82 6.62 12.72
CA GLU A 177 -15.79 6.66 11.61
C GLU A 177 -15.11 6.52 10.23
N LEU A 178 -13.95 7.16 10.07
CA LEU A 178 -13.15 7.06 8.86
C LEU A 178 -12.63 5.64 8.61
N ASP A 179 -12.29 4.90 9.67
CA ASP A 179 -11.87 3.51 9.55
C ASP A 179 -13.04 2.62 9.12
N VAL A 180 -14.23 2.86 9.66
CA VAL A 180 -15.45 2.16 9.23
C VAL A 180 -15.75 2.41 7.75
N GLU A 181 -15.64 3.65 7.28
CA GLU A 181 -15.80 3.98 5.86
C GLU A 181 -14.77 3.23 4.99
N ARG A 182 -13.50 3.20 5.41
CA ARG A 182 -12.44 2.46 4.70
C ARG A 182 -12.72 0.96 4.66
N LEU A 183 -13.20 0.37 5.75
CA LEU A 183 -13.55 -1.05 5.82
C LEU A 183 -14.61 -1.40 4.77
N GLN A 184 -15.61 -0.54 4.56
CA GLN A 184 -16.64 -0.75 3.54
C GLN A 184 -16.07 -0.74 2.11
N THR A 185 -14.94 -0.08 1.87
CA THR A 185 -14.29 -0.05 0.55
C THR A 185 -13.41 -1.28 0.26
N THR A 186 -13.20 -2.17 1.23
CA THR A 186 -12.34 -3.37 1.10
C THR A 186 -12.80 -4.31 -0.03
N SER A 187 -14.08 -4.30 -0.41
CA SER A 187 -14.60 -5.11 -1.51
C SER A 187 -14.24 -4.59 -2.90
N ARG A 188 -13.77 -3.34 -3.03
CA ARG A 188 -13.50 -2.72 -4.34
C ARG A 188 -12.36 -3.40 -5.08
N GLU A 189 -11.24 -3.62 -4.41
CA GLU A 189 -10.06 -4.24 -5.03
C GLU A 189 -10.32 -5.67 -5.54
N PRO A 190 -10.89 -6.61 -4.75
CA PRO A 190 -11.20 -7.93 -5.27
C PRO A 190 -12.20 -7.88 -6.43
N HIS A 191 -13.15 -6.94 -6.41
CA HIS A 191 -14.08 -6.75 -7.53
C HIS A 191 -13.38 -6.30 -8.81
N VAL A 192 -12.47 -5.31 -8.70
CA VAL A 192 -11.65 -4.84 -9.83
C VAL A 192 -10.82 -5.99 -10.40
N LEU A 193 -10.02 -6.65 -9.56
CA LEU A 193 -9.13 -7.73 -10.00
C LEU A 193 -9.91 -8.91 -10.61
N PHE A 194 -11.12 -9.18 -10.13
CA PHE A 194 -12.00 -10.20 -10.70
C PHE A 194 -12.59 -9.78 -12.05
N SER A 195 -12.93 -8.49 -12.22
CA SER A 195 -13.55 -7.97 -13.45
C SER A 195 -12.58 -7.81 -14.62
N LEU A 196 -11.28 -7.66 -14.33
CA LEU A 196 -10.26 -7.43 -15.34
C LEU A 196 -10.00 -8.69 -16.17
N PRO A 197 -9.96 -8.61 -17.51
CA PRO A 197 -9.42 -9.68 -18.33
C PRO A 197 -7.96 -9.96 -17.93
N PRO A 198 -7.50 -11.23 -17.96
CA PRO A 198 -6.12 -11.56 -17.59
C PRO A 198 -5.09 -10.83 -18.44
N HIS A 199 -4.05 -10.30 -17.78
CA HIS A 199 -2.90 -9.67 -18.42
C HIS A 199 -1.61 -10.07 -17.69
N PRO A 200 -0.51 -10.41 -18.38
CA PRO A 200 0.71 -10.92 -17.74
C PRO A 200 1.39 -9.95 -16.77
N ASN A 201 1.13 -8.64 -16.93
CA ASN A 201 1.72 -7.57 -16.12
C ASN A 201 0.72 -6.90 -15.17
N VAL A 202 -0.45 -7.51 -14.95
CA VAL A 202 -1.45 -7.04 -13.97
C VAL A 202 -1.65 -8.14 -12.92
N MET A 203 -1.78 -7.76 -11.65
CA MET A 203 -2.15 -8.69 -10.58
C MET A 203 -3.39 -9.49 -11.02
N PRO A 204 -3.35 -10.82 -11.06
CA PRO A 204 -4.52 -11.60 -11.44
C PRO A 204 -5.61 -11.54 -10.37
N ALA A 205 -6.77 -12.10 -10.70
CA ALA A 205 -7.86 -12.28 -9.75
C ALA A 205 -7.38 -12.99 -8.45
N PRO A 206 -7.99 -12.68 -7.29
CA PRO A 206 -7.61 -13.32 -6.04
C PRO A 206 -7.69 -14.84 -6.11
N LEU A 207 -6.74 -15.51 -5.46
CA LEU A 207 -6.73 -16.97 -5.30
C LEU A 207 -7.88 -17.45 -4.42
N ALA A 208 -8.28 -16.63 -3.45
CA ALA A 208 -9.43 -16.85 -2.59
C ALA A 208 -9.87 -15.54 -1.92
N LEU A 209 -11.12 -15.48 -1.47
CA LEU A 209 -11.63 -14.46 -0.58
C LEU A 209 -11.65 -14.98 0.86
N MET A 210 -11.17 -14.17 1.79
CA MET A 210 -11.18 -14.45 3.23
C MET A 210 -12.48 -13.94 3.81
N THR A 211 -13.30 -14.82 4.37
CA THR A 211 -14.65 -14.47 4.86
C THR A 211 -14.93 -14.98 6.26
N LEU A 212 -15.80 -14.27 6.98
CA LEU A 212 -16.47 -14.74 8.18
C LEU A 212 -17.91 -15.14 7.86
N LYS A 213 -18.37 -16.24 8.44
CA LYS A 213 -19.79 -16.58 8.42
C LYS A 213 -20.53 -15.59 9.32
N SER A 214 -21.58 -14.94 8.82
CA SER A 214 -22.43 -14.11 9.67
C SER A 214 -23.16 -14.98 10.69
N GLN A 215 -23.14 -14.58 11.95
CA GLN A 215 -23.94 -15.20 13.02
C GLN A 215 -25.37 -14.65 13.10
N ASP A 216 -25.78 -13.77 12.17
CA ASP A 216 -27.15 -13.24 12.11
C ASP A 216 -28.16 -14.28 11.61
N THR A 217 -28.39 -15.31 12.42
CA THR A 217 -29.50 -16.26 12.30
C THR A 217 -30.72 -15.70 13.03
N LYS A 218 -31.40 -14.72 12.42
CA LYS A 218 -32.78 -14.36 12.79
C LYS A 218 -33.81 -14.60 11.69
N SER A 219 -33.40 -15.18 10.56
CA SER A 219 -34.31 -15.57 9.48
C SER A 219 -33.84 -16.89 8.87
N GLU A 220 -34.64 -17.94 9.04
CA GLU A 220 -34.47 -19.25 8.38
C GLU A 220 -34.62 -19.19 6.84
N THR A 221 -34.88 -17.99 6.29
CA THR A 221 -35.16 -17.77 4.86
C THR A 221 -34.09 -16.96 4.12
N SER A 222 -33.08 -16.42 4.82
CA SER A 222 -32.00 -15.66 4.19
C SER A 222 -30.76 -16.54 4.03
N SER A 223 -30.27 -16.67 2.80
CA SER A 223 -28.98 -17.30 2.49
C SER A 223 -27.89 -16.78 3.44
N PRO A 224 -26.99 -17.63 3.94
CA PRO A 224 -25.94 -17.20 4.87
C PRO A 224 -25.08 -16.12 4.20
N CYS A 225 -25.19 -14.90 4.69
CA CYS A 225 -24.36 -13.79 4.26
C CYS A 225 -22.95 -13.97 4.85
N GLU A 226 -21.94 -13.92 3.99
CA GLU A 226 -20.53 -13.94 4.41
C GLU A 226 -19.99 -12.52 4.42
N LYS A 227 -19.15 -12.20 5.40
CA LYS A 227 -18.53 -10.89 5.53
C LYS A 227 -17.08 -10.96 5.07
N LEU A 228 -16.68 -10.06 4.16
CA LEU A 228 -15.34 -10.02 3.60
C LEU A 228 -14.33 -9.48 4.62
N VAL A 229 -13.36 -10.29 4.98
CA VAL A 229 -12.21 -9.89 5.80
C VAL A 229 -11.07 -9.36 4.93
N GLY A 230 -10.90 -9.94 3.74
CA GLY A 230 -9.77 -9.67 2.88
C GLY A 230 -9.66 -10.68 1.75
N MET A 231 -8.50 -10.74 1.11
CA MET A 231 -8.27 -11.61 -0.03
C MET A 231 -6.87 -12.20 -0.02
N VAL A 232 -6.74 -13.32 -0.70
CA VAL A 232 -5.48 -14.04 -0.91
C VAL A 232 -5.04 -13.79 -2.34
N LEU A 233 -3.85 -13.22 -2.50
CA LEU A 233 -3.23 -12.88 -3.77
C LEU A 233 -2.03 -13.81 -4.03
N PRO A 234 -1.64 -14.03 -5.29
CA PRO A 234 -0.39 -14.71 -5.61
C PRO A 234 0.82 -14.02 -4.96
N TYR A 235 1.76 -14.85 -4.50
CA TYR A 235 3.06 -14.37 -4.08
C TYR A 235 4.01 -14.28 -5.28
N PHE A 236 4.65 -13.13 -5.42
CA PHE A 236 5.73 -12.91 -6.38
C PHE A 236 7.07 -12.87 -5.66
N SER A 237 8.01 -13.69 -6.12
CA SER A 237 9.31 -13.90 -5.47
C SER A 237 10.44 -13.04 -6.02
N GLY A 238 10.13 -12.14 -6.97
CA GLY A 238 11.12 -11.20 -7.48
C GLY A 238 11.46 -10.12 -6.48
N ASP A 239 12.67 -9.56 -6.62
CA ASP A 239 13.10 -8.45 -5.78
C ASP A 239 12.27 -7.18 -6.04
N PRO A 240 12.14 -6.29 -5.04
CA PRO A 240 11.57 -4.97 -5.26
C PRO A 240 12.30 -4.23 -6.38
N LEU A 241 11.57 -3.53 -7.25
CA LEU A 241 12.13 -2.89 -8.44
C LEU A 241 13.23 -1.85 -8.11
N HIS A 242 13.13 -1.19 -6.95
CA HIS A 242 14.16 -0.26 -6.48
C HIS A 242 15.51 -0.93 -6.17
N ARG A 243 15.56 -2.28 -6.07
CA ARG A 243 16.77 -3.07 -5.84
C ARG A 243 17.40 -3.64 -7.11
N LEU A 244 17.00 -3.16 -8.30
CA LEU A 244 17.57 -3.56 -9.59
C LEU A 244 19.04 -3.13 -9.77
N GLY A 245 19.94 -3.69 -8.97
CA GLY A 245 21.39 -3.67 -9.09
C GLY A 245 22.05 -2.32 -9.41
N GLU A 246 23.32 -2.39 -9.79
CA GLU A 246 24.12 -1.24 -10.21
C GLU A 246 23.71 -0.74 -11.60
N ARG A 247 24.09 0.49 -11.92
CA ARG A 247 23.88 1.14 -13.22
C ARG A 247 24.75 0.51 -14.31
N SER A 248 24.26 -0.57 -14.91
CA SER A 248 24.89 -1.31 -16.00
C SER A 248 23.98 -1.37 -17.24
N ASP A 249 24.57 -1.60 -18.42
CA ASP A 249 23.81 -1.67 -19.68
C ASP A 249 22.78 -2.81 -19.69
N GLU A 250 23.11 -3.92 -19.03
CA GLU A 250 22.20 -5.05 -18.86
C GLU A 250 21.00 -4.68 -17.97
N ASN A 251 21.24 -3.97 -16.87
CA ASN A 251 20.16 -3.47 -16.02
C ASN A 251 19.35 -2.37 -16.71
N LEU A 252 19.97 -1.53 -17.57
CA LEU A 252 19.24 -0.55 -18.37
C LEU A 252 18.24 -1.23 -19.31
N LYS A 253 18.67 -2.27 -20.03
CA LYS A 253 17.79 -3.06 -20.91
C LYS A 253 16.61 -3.63 -20.14
N ARG A 254 16.85 -4.22 -18.96
CA ARG A 254 15.79 -4.77 -18.10
C ARG A 254 14.84 -3.68 -17.61
N ARG A 255 15.35 -2.53 -17.18
CA ARG A 255 14.54 -1.38 -16.74
C ARG A 255 13.64 -0.86 -17.85
N LEU A 256 14.16 -0.73 -19.07
CA LEU A 256 13.36 -0.33 -20.25
C LEU A 256 12.28 -1.37 -20.60
N ARG A 257 12.57 -2.67 -20.48
CA ARG A 257 11.56 -3.74 -20.62
C ARG A 257 10.46 -3.60 -19.55
N TYR A 258 10.81 -3.40 -18.28
CA TYR A 258 9.81 -3.21 -17.21
C TYR A 258 8.95 -1.98 -17.45
N CYS A 259 9.52 -0.91 -18.00
CA CYS A 259 8.76 0.26 -18.41
C CYS A 259 7.66 -0.08 -19.43
N TYR A 260 7.99 -0.87 -20.45
CA TYR A 260 7.00 -1.37 -21.41
C TYR A 260 5.92 -2.22 -20.72
N GLU A 261 6.33 -3.20 -19.91
CA GLU A 261 5.42 -4.10 -19.19
C GLU A 261 4.46 -3.35 -18.26
N PHE A 262 4.97 -2.35 -17.54
CA PHE A 262 4.18 -1.48 -16.68
C PHE A 262 3.21 -0.61 -17.46
N ALA A 263 3.67 0.08 -18.53
CA ALA A 263 2.79 0.90 -19.35
C ALA A 263 1.69 0.06 -20.02
N SER A 264 2.02 -1.14 -20.50
CA SER A 264 1.06 -2.10 -21.05
C SER A 264 0.02 -2.53 -20.01
N ALA A 265 0.43 -2.72 -18.75
CA ALA A 265 -0.50 -3.01 -17.66
C ALA A 265 -1.47 -1.86 -17.38
N VAL A 266 -0.97 -0.62 -17.34
CA VAL A 266 -1.80 0.57 -17.10
C VAL A 266 -2.77 0.81 -18.28
N GLU A 267 -2.30 0.67 -19.52
CA GLU A 267 -3.13 0.75 -20.72
C GLU A 267 -4.24 -0.30 -20.70
N HIS A 268 -3.91 -1.56 -20.39
CA HIS A 268 -4.88 -2.65 -20.31
C HIS A 268 -6.01 -2.35 -19.32
N VAL A 269 -5.68 -1.83 -18.14
CA VAL A 269 -6.64 -1.45 -17.10
C VAL A 269 -7.51 -0.28 -17.56
N ASN A 270 -6.90 0.77 -18.13
CA ASN A 270 -7.60 1.93 -18.67
C ASN A 270 -8.57 1.57 -19.80
N HIS A 271 -8.21 0.63 -20.68
CA HIS A 271 -9.10 0.13 -21.74
C HIS A 271 -10.37 -0.55 -21.22
N GLN A 272 -10.38 -1.03 -19.97
CA GLN A 272 -11.58 -1.56 -19.31
C GLN A 272 -12.42 -0.46 -18.63
N GLY A 273 -12.06 0.82 -18.79
CA GLY A 273 -12.72 1.93 -18.11
C GLY A 273 -12.37 2.05 -16.62
N ILE A 274 -11.32 1.35 -16.18
CA ILE A 274 -10.84 1.39 -14.80
C ILE A 274 -9.59 2.27 -14.78
N PHE A 275 -9.53 3.22 -13.84
CA PHE A 275 -8.38 4.09 -13.66
C PHE A 275 -7.76 3.78 -12.29
N HIS A 276 -6.47 3.44 -12.26
CA HIS A 276 -5.81 2.84 -11.10
C HIS A 276 -5.87 3.67 -9.81
N GLY A 277 -5.79 5.01 -9.88
CA GLY A 277 -5.83 5.84 -8.66
C GLY A 277 -4.46 6.24 -8.15
N ASP A 278 -3.66 5.21 -7.93
CA ASP A 278 -2.48 5.26 -7.05
C ASP A 278 -1.19 4.82 -7.75
N ILE A 279 -0.93 5.33 -8.96
CA ILE A 279 0.23 4.89 -9.77
C ILE A 279 1.55 5.36 -9.16
N GLY A 280 2.47 4.42 -8.92
CA GLY A 280 3.82 4.68 -8.43
C GLY A 280 4.71 3.44 -8.48
N LEU A 281 6.02 3.62 -8.27
CA LEU A 281 6.99 2.52 -8.24
C LEU A 281 6.66 1.45 -7.19
N ASP A 282 6.09 1.86 -6.05
CA ASP A 282 5.64 0.98 -4.97
C ASP A 282 4.45 0.08 -5.36
N LYS A 283 3.80 0.37 -6.50
CA LYS A 283 2.75 -0.45 -7.09
C LYS A 283 3.25 -1.40 -8.16
N VAL A 284 4.55 -1.59 -8.28
CA VAL A 284 5.15 -2.54 -9.23
C VAL A 284 6.02 -3.52 -8.48
N VAL A 285 5.76 -4.81 -8.71
CA VAL A 285 6.54 -5.92 -8.18
C VAL A 285 7.08 -6.78 -9.31
N LEU A 286 8.19 -7.48 -9.07
CA LEU A 286 8.73 -8.44 -10.02
C LEU A 286 8.16 -9.84 -9.74
N SER A 287 7.66 -10.51 -10.77
CA SER A 287 6.99 -11.80 -10.65
C SER A 287 7.89 -12.91 -10.10
N ALA A 288 9.17 -12.88 -10.42
CA ALA A 288 10.19 -13.86 -10.08
C ALA A 288 11.59 -13.22 -10.10
N PRO A 289 12.65 -13.92 -9.67
CA PRO A 289 14.01 -13.49 -9.93
C PRO A 289 14.36 -13.52 -11.43
N PRO A 290 15.29 -12.65 -11.90
CA PRO A 290 15.79 -12.72 -13.27
C PRO A 290 16.35 -14.10 -13.62
N PRO A 291 16.26 -14.57 -14.88
CA PRO A 291 15.84 -13.81 -16.07
C PRO A 291 14.34 -13.92 -16.43
N ASN A 292 13.56 -14.73 -15.69
CA ASN A 292 12.15 -15.04 -16.01
C ASN A 292 11.16 -14.08 -15.35
N ASP A 293 11.65 -12.91 -14.97
CA ASP A 293 10.93 -11.93 -14.20
C ASP A 293 10.15 -10.97 -15.10
N ARG A 294 9.04 -10.45 -14.58
CA ARG A 294 8.17 -9.48 -15.24
C ARG A 294 7.70 -8.46 -14.23
N ALA A 295 7.57 -7.21 -14.66
CA ALA A 295 6.89 -6.19 -13.88
C ALA A 295 5.39 -6.49 -13.82
N VAL A 296 4.81 -6.42 -12.62
CA VAL A 296 3.37 -6.63 -12.37
C VAL A 296 2.83 -5.45 -11.59
N LEU A 297 1.77 -4.83 -12.14
CA LEU A 297 1.00 -3.77 -11.49
C LEU A 297 0.10 -4.34 -10.39
N ILE A 298 0.19 -3.76 -9.19
CA ILE A 298 -0.54 -4.19 -7.98
C ILE A 298 -1.23 -3.01 -7.29
N GLY A 299 -2.09 -3.29 -6.31
CA GLY A 299 -2.60 -2.26 -5.40
C GLY A 299 -3.77 -1.45 -5.95
N PHE A 300 -4.82 -2.15 -6.42
CA PHE A 300 -6.02 -1.57 -7.04
C PHE A 300 -7.02 -0.99 -6.02
N ASN A 301 -6.50 -0.29 -5.01
CA ASN A 301 -7.30 0.44 -4.04
C ASN A 301 -7.84 1.72 -4.67
N LEU A 302 -9.01 1.66 -5.32
CA LEU A 302 -9.65 2.77 -6.06
C LEU A 302 -9.93 4.06 -5.24
N GLY A 303 -9.67 4.07 -3.92
CA GLY A 303 -9.92 5.20 -3.03
C GLY A 303 -8.73 6.15 -2.81
N SER A 304 -7.51 5.78 -3.21
CA SER A 304 -6.34 6.66 -3.07
C SER A 304 -6.08 7.39 -4.39
N VAL A 305 -6.30 8.71 -4.41
CA VAL A 305 -5.53 9.56 -5.31
C VAL A 305 -4.14 9.66 -4.72
N ARG A 306 -3.10 9.25 -5.47
CA ARG A 306 -1.72 9.46 -5.01
C ARG A 306 -1.46 10.95 -4.86
N ILE A 307 -1.48 11.42 -3.62
CA ILE A 307 -0.96 12.73 -3.23
C ILE A 307 0.42 12.43 -2.66
N ILE A 308 1.48 12.76 -3.39
CA ILE A 308 2.83 12.49 -2.89
C ILE A 308 3.15 13.56 -1.82
N THR A 309 3.10 13.15 -0.55
CA THR A 309 3.42 14.00 0.60
C THR A 309 4.83 13.73 1.13
N TRP A 310 5.43 14.72 1.78
CA TRP A 310 6.67 14.55 2.56
C TRP A 310 6.53 15.35 3.85
N GLY A 311 6.23 14.66 4.96
CA GLY A 311 5.76 15.31 6.19
C GLY A 311 4.42 16.03 5.99
N ASP A 312 4.24 17.18 6.63
CA ASP A 312 3.04 18.02 6.51
C ASP A 312 2.98 18.84 5.20
N VAL A 313 4.02 18.75 4.37
CA VAL A 313 4.08 19.41 3.07
C VAL A 313 3.54 18.44 2.02
N ILE A 314 2.35 18.73 1.49
CA ILE A 314 1.95 18.19 0.20
C ILE A 314 2.87 18.82 -0.82
N LEU A 315 3.87 18.08 -1.25
CA LEU A 315 4.73 18.54 -2.32
C LEU A 315 3.88 18.65 -3.59
N GLU A 316 4.20 19.64 -4.39
CA GLU A 316 3.71 19.89 -5.75
C GLU A 316 4.11 18.76 -6.74
N ARG A 317 4.29 17.54 -6.25
CA ARG A 317 4.56 16.29 -6.98
C ARG A 317 3.32 15.71 -7.66
N SER A 318 2.16 16.32 -7.42
CA SER A 318 0.89 15.90 -7.99
C SER A 318 0.72 16.51 -9.37
N ALA A 319 0.00 15.83 -10.27
CA ALA A 319 -0.34 16.41 -11.57
C ALA A 319 -0.97 17.81 -11.38
N PRO A 320 -0.66 18.82 -12.21
CA PRO A 320 -1.19 20.19 -12.13
C PRO A 320 -2.71 20.32 -11.96
N GLU A 321 -3.46 19.31 -12.39
CA GLU A 321 -4.90 19.15 -12.16
C GLU A 321 -5.27 19.07 -10.67
N ILE A 322 -4.49 18.35 -9.86
CA ILE A 322 -4.73 18.21 -8.40
C ILE A 322 -4.60 19.55 -7.68
N THR A 323 -3.64 20.38 -8.09
CA THR A 323 -3.43 21.72 -7.54
C THR A 323 -4.42 22.74 -8.11
N GLY A 324 -5.19 22.37 -9.12
CA GLY A 324 -6.27 23.19 -9.68
C GLY A 324 -5.84 24.12 -10.81
N HIS A 325 -4.62 23.95 -11.34
CA HIS A 325 -4.12 24.77 -12.46
C HIS A 325 -4.80 24.45 -13.79
N TRP A 326 -5.39 23.27 -13.90
CA TRP A 326 -6.14 22.85 -15.07
C TRP A 326 -7.51 22.31 -14.68
N ASP A 327 -8.51 22.77 -15.41
CA ASP A 327 -9.86 22.21 -15.40
C ASP A 327 -10.19 21.63 -16.78
N VAL A 328 -11.14 20.72 -16.81
CA VAL A 328 -11.58 20.06 -18.03
C VAL A 328 -13.10 20.07 -18.11
N SER A 329 -13.60 20.35 -19.31
CA SER A 329 -15.03 20.33 -19.61
C SER A 329 -15.28 19.73 -20.99
N MET A 330 -16.54 19.36 -21.23
CA MET A 330 -17.02 18.94 -22.54
C MET A 330 -17.72 20.11 -23.22
N HIS A 331 -17.27 20.47 -24.42
CA HIS A 331 -17.92 21.45 -25.29
C HIS A 331 -18.15 20.82 -26.67
N ASP A 332 -19.40 20.75 -27.13
CA ASP A 332 -19.80 20.11 -28.40
C ASP A 332 -19.22 18.70 -28.59
N GLY A 333 -19.21 17.90 -27.52
CA GLY A 333 -18.66 16.53 -27.54
C GLY A 333 -17.13 16.46 -27.61
N LYS A 334 -16.42 17.59 -27.50
CA LYS A 334 -14.96 17.66 -27.46
C LYS A 334 -14.47 18.03 -26.08
N LEU A 335 -13.35 17.42 -25.70
CA LEU A 335 -12.66 17.71 -24.44
C LEU A 335 -11.92 19.05 -24.55
N VAL A 336 -12.21 19.97 -23.63
CA VAL A 336 -11.59 21.29 -23.55
C VAL A 336 -10.85 21.42 -22.22
N TYR A 337 -9.56 21.77 -22.28
CA TYR A 337 -8.75 22.07 -21.11
C TYR A 337 -8.66 23.58 -20.92
N ASN A 338 -8.94 24.03 -19.71
CA ASN A 338 -8.88 25.43 -19.33
C ASN A 338 -7.79 25.62 -18.27
N HIS A 339 -6.88 26.57 -18.52
CA HIS A 339 -5.90 26.96 -17.53
C HIS A 339 -6.54 27.92 -16.52
N CYS A 340 -6.41 27.59 -15.23
CA CYS A 340 -6.97 28.36 -14.14
C CYS A 340 -5.94 29.36 -13.61
N LYS A 341 -6.23 30.66 -13.74
CA LYS A 341 -5.38 31.73 -13.20
C LYS A 341 -5.37 31.77 -11.67
N GLU A 342 -6.45 31.31 -11.05
CA GLU A 342 -6.62 31.20 -9.60
C GLU A 342 -6.87 29.72 -9.24
N PRO A 343 -5.80 28.92 -9.09
CA PRO A 343 -5.92 27.49 -8.90
C PRO A 343 -6.61 27.15 -7.56
N LYS A 344 -7.61 26.27 -7.61
CA LYS A 344 -8.28 25.71 -6.43
C LYS A 344 -8.02 24.21 -6.37
N ARG A 345 -7.52 23.73 -5.23
CA ARG A 345 -7.16 22.31 -5.04
C ARG A 345 -8.38 21.39 -5.18
N ARG A 346 -8.25 20.30 -5.95
CA ARG A 346 -9.35 19.33 -6.26
C ARG A 346 -9.00 17.87 -5.94
N SER A 347 -8.06 17.65 -5.03
CA SER A 347 -7.31 16.40 -4.89
C SER A 347 -8.13 15.11 -4.75
N LEU A 348 -9.35 15.15 -4.20
CA LEU A 348 -10.16 13.95 -3.96
C LEU A 348 -11.35 13.78 -4.91
N SER A 349 -11.79 14.85 -5.59
CA SER A 349 -13.03 14.83 -6.38
C SER A 349 -12.82 14.67 -7.88
N ILE A 350 -11.60 14.91 -8.40
CA ILE A 350 -11.27 14.84 -9.83
C ILE A 350 -11.80 13.57 -10.51
N ARG A 351 -11.60 12.40 -9.90
CA ARG A 351 -12.00 11.13 -10.53
C ARG A 351 -13.52 10.99 -10.65
N THR A 352 -14.25 11.44 -9.65
CA THR A 352 -15.72 11.44 -9.66
C THR A 352 -16.26 12.48 -10.62
N GLU A 353 -15.70 13.69 -10.60
CA GLU A 353 -16.11 14.80 -11.47
C GLU A 353 -15.84 14.50 -12.95
N TRP A 354 -14.75 13.79 -13.24
CA TRP A 354 -14.31 13.49 -14.60
C TRP A 354 -14.65 12.07 -15.06
N ALA A 355 -15.50 11.35 -14.33
CA ALA A 355 -15.89 9.96 -14.65
C ALA A 355 -16.41 9.79 -16.09
N ASN A 356 -17.07 10.82 -16.64
CA ASN A 356 -17.60 10.82 -18.01
C ASN A 356 -16.60 11.34 -19.07
N MET A 357 -15.35 11.60 -18.68
CA MET A 357 -14.28 12.16 -19.52
C MET A 357 -13.04 11.26 -19.49
N PRO A 358 -13.12 10.01 -20.01
CA PRO A 358 -12.06 9.01 -19.84
C PRO A 358 -10.70 9.45 -20.37
N LYS A 359 -10.67 10.19 -21.49
CA LYS A 359 -9.43 10.75 -22.04
C LYS A 359 -8.76 11.78 -21.11
N ALA A 360 -9.55 12.51 -20.31
CA ALA A 360 -9.01 13.42 -19.32
C ALA A 360 -8.39 12.65 -18.15
N LEU A 361 -9.08 11.63 -17.67
CA LEU A 361 -8.59 10.74 -16.62
C LEU A 361 -7.32 10.00 -17.04
N GLU A 362 -7.25 9.54 -18.29
CA GLU A 362 -6.06 8.89 -18.84
C GLU A 362 -4.86 9.83 -18.82
N ARG A 363 -4.99 11.05 -19.35
CA ARG A 363 -3.90 12.06 -19.32
C ARG A 363 -3.50 12.47 -17.91
N PHE A 364 -4.45 12.43 -16.97
CA PHE A 364 -4.18 12.63 -15.56
C PHE A 364 -3.34 11.48 -14.97
N GLU A 365 -3.65 10.22 -15.31
CA GLU A 365 -2.83 9.06 -14.91
C GLU A 365 -1.45 9.04 -15.58
N VAL A 366 -1.35 9.48 -16.84
CA VAL A 366 -0.11 9.54 -17.62
C VAL A 366 0.98 10.36 -16.91
N PHE A 367 0.61 11.39 -16.15
CA PHE A 367 1.58 12.15 -15.34
C PHE A 367 2.32 11.24 -14.36
N ASN A 368 1.58 10.41 -13.61
CA ASN A 368 2.16 9.45 -12.66
C ASN A 368 2.84 8.27 -13.37
N VAL A 369 2.38 7.89 -14.57
CA VAL A 369 3.10 6.93 -15.42
C VAL A 369 4.48 7.48 -15.76
N GLY A 370 4.59 8.70 -16.29
CA GLY A 370 5.86 9.35 -16.60
C GLY A 370 6.82 9.39 -15.41
N HIS A 371 6.32 9.83 -14.25
CA HIS A 371 7.09 9.81 -13.01
C HIS A 371 7.60 8.41 -12.66
N THR A 372 6.74 7.40 -12.76
CA THR A 372 7.12 6.02 -12.45
C THR A 372 8.17 5.50 -13.44
N LEU A 373 8.01 5.76 -14.74
CA LEU A 373 8.99 5.40 -15.76
C LEU A 373 10.38 6.03 -15.49
N SER A 374 10.40 7.28 -15.06
CA SER A 374 11.61 7.97 -14.61
C SER A 374 12.26 7.25 -13.41
N GLU A 375 11.49 6.88 -12.39
CA GLU A 375 11.99 6.15 -11.22
C GLU A 375 12.53 4.75 -11.60
N MET A 376 11.85 4.05 -12.52
CA MET A 376 12.27 2.72 -12.98
C MET A 376 13.63 2.75 -13.69
N VAL A 377 13.89 3.75 -14.52
CA VAL A 377 15.14 3.87 -15.30
C VAL A 377 16.18 4.74 -14.59
N GLN A 378 15.78 5.48 -13.56
CA GLN A 378 16.57 6.56 -12.94
C GLN A 378 16.95 7.62 -13.99
N CYS A 379 15.97 8.00 -14.82
CA CYS A 379 16.09 9.05 -15.82
C CYS A 379 15.66 10.39 -15.21
N PRO A 380 16.39 11.49 -15.44
CA PRO A 380 15.99 12.78 -14.91
C PRO A 380 14.71 13.30 -15.57
N VAL A 381 13.88 13.98 -14.77
CA VAL A 381 12.69 14.70 -15.23
C VAL A 381 12.69 16.12 -14.67
N TYR A 382 12.26 17.05 -15.51
CA TYR A 382 12.31 18.48 -15.22
C TYR A 382 10.90 19.05 -15.07
N PHE A 383 10.69 19.74 -13.95
CA PHE A 383 9.43 20.42 -13.64
C PHE A 383 9.71 21.91 -13.39
N PRO A 384 9.95 22.72 -14.43
CA PRO A 384 10.35 24.12 -14.30
C PRO A 384 9.32 25.04 -13.63
N TRP A 385 8.11 24.54 -13.38
CA TRP A 385 7.04 25.25 -12.67
C TRP A 385 7.01 24.98 -11.16
N LEU A 386 7.91 24.15 -10.63
CA LEU A 386 7.99 23.85 -9.19
C LEU A 386 9.00 24.78 -8.53
N GLU A 387 8.63 25.38 -7.39
CA GLU A 387 9.47 26.39 -6.72
C GLU A 387 10.65 25.75 -5.93
N ALA A 388 10.51 24.53 -5.43
CA ALA A 388 11.60 23.80 -4.77
C ALA A 388 11.40 22.27 -4.83
N PHE A 389 12.49 21.53 -5.07
CA PHE A 389 12.44 20.06 -5.16
C PHE A 389 13.73 19.39 -4.65
N LEU A 390 13.60 18.27 -3.93
CA LEU A 390 14.71 17.43 -3.49
C LEU A 390 14.36 15.93 -3.65
N LEU A 391 14.59 15.37 -4.84
CA LEU A 391 14.89 13.92 -5.06
C LEU A 391 16.00 13.81 -6.12
N GLU A 392 16.69 12.68 -6.14
CA GLU A 392 17.90 12.45 -6.97
C GLU A 392 17.65 12.60 -8.49
N HIS A 393 16.42 12.35 -8.97
CA HIS A 393 16.10 12.29 -10.41
C HIS A 393 15.03 13.29 -10.87
N ILE A 394 14.65 14.24 -10.02
CA ILE A 394 13.62 15.23 -10.34
C ILE A 394 14.13 16.62 -10.01
N HIS A 395 13.96 17.53 -10.96
CA HIS A 395 14.62 18.84 -10.90
C HIS A 395 13.65 19.97 -11.24
N SER A 396 13.64 21.02 -10.42
CA SER A 396 12.93 22.28 -10.73
C SER A 396 13.68 23.15 -11.74
N THR A 397 14.97 22.89 -11.94
CA THR A 397 15.82 23.60 -12.89
C THR A 397 16.16 22.70 -14.07
N GLY A 398 16.30 23.28 -15.25
CA GLY A 398 16.54 22.55 -16.49
C GLY A 398 17.85 21.72 -16.51
N PRO A 399 18.08 20.93 -17.57
CA PRO A 399 19.17 19.96 -17.67
C PRO A 399 20.58 20.54 -17.50
N ASP A 400 20.75 21.85 -17.75
CA ASP A 400 22.04 22.54 -17.65
C ASP A 400 22.41 22.99 -16.23
N ALA A 401 21.48 22.89 -15.26
CA ALA A 401 21.76 23.25 -13.89
C ALA A 401 22.63 22.19 -13.20
N HIS A 402 23.53 22.62 -12.32
CA HIS A 402 24.34 21.69 -11.52
C HIS A 402 23.47 20.93 -10.52
N ARG A 403 23.54 19.59 -10.52
CA ARG A 403 22.77 18.75 -9.59
C ARG A 403 23.70 17.95 -8.68
N PRO A 404 23.53 18.03 -7.35
CA PRO A 404 24.24 17.14 -6.44
C PRO A 404 23.86 15.69 -6.73
N GLY A 405 24.85 14.82 -6.97
CA GLY A 405 24.60 13.41 -7.34
C GLY A 405 24.28 13.17 -8.82
N ASP A 406 24.64 14.10 -9.70
CA ASP A 406 24.59 13.93 -11.17
C ASP A 406 25.23 12.60 -11.64
N HIS A 407 24.45 11.73 -12.29
CA HIS A 407 24.95 10.48 -12.90
C HIS A 407 25.07 10.60 -14.42
N LYS A 408 25.81 11.60 -14.90
CA LYS A 408 25.91 11.94 -16.33
C LYS A 408 26.32 10.75 -17.20
N ASP A 409 27.19 9.88 -16.69
CA ASP A 409 27.63 8.66 -17.39
C ASP A 409 26.53 7.61 -17.55
N TRP A 410 25.55 7.58 -16.64
CA TRP A 410 24.35 6.74 -16.75
C TRP A 410 23.32 7.40 -17.65
N GLU A 411 23.04 8.68 -17.41
CA GLU A 411 22.03 9.45 -18.16
C GLU A 411 22.35 9.48 -19.65
N SER A 412 23.63 9.59 -20.03
CA SER A 412 24.06 9.55 -21.43
C SER A 412 23.82 8.21 -22.13
N ARG A 413 23.60 7.12 -21.38
CA ARG A 413 23.25 5.80 -21.93
C ARG A 413 21.76 5.62 -22.14
N ILE A 414 20.93 6.44 -21.49
CA ILE A 414 19.48 6.37 -21.62
C ILE A 414 19.09 6.82 -23.03
N PRO A 415 18.26 6.07 -23.77
CA PRO A 415 17.80 6.50 -25.08
C PRO A 415 17.13 7.87 -25.03
N LYS A 416 17.57 8.80 -25.88
CA LYS A 416 17.01 10.17 -25.94
C LYS A 416 15.49 10.18 -26.14
N VAL A 417 15.00 9.29 -27.00
CA VAL A 417 13.57 9.09 -27.28
C VAL A 417 12.81 8.72 -26.00
N PHE A 418 13.37 7.84 -25.17
CA PHE A 418 12.77 7.48 -23.88
C PHE A 418 12.73 8.68 -22.91
N ALA A 419 13.83 9.42 -22.77
CA ALA A 419 13.87 10.60 -21.91
C ALA A 419 12.86 11.68 -22.37
N GLU A 420 12.73 11.91 -23.68
CA GLU A 420 11.75 12.83 -24.27
C GLU A 420 10.31 12.35 -24.05
N LEU A 421 10.03 11.05 -24.19
CA LEU A 421 8.73 10.46 -23.86
C LEU A 421 8.35 10.69 -22.40
N VAL A 422 9.26 10.38 -21.47
CA VAL A 422 9.04 10.57 -20.04
C VAL A 422 8.77 12.03 -19.72
N GLN A 423 9.54 12.96 -20.28
CA GLN A 423 9.33 14.40 -20.08
C GLN A 423 7.96 14.86 -20.59
N ARG A 424 7.51 14.37 -21.75
CA ARG A 424 6.16 14.66 -22.29
C ARG A 424 5.05 14.10 -21.42
N CYS A 425 5.20 12.88 -20.89
CA CYS A 425 4.24 12.29 -19.94
C CYS A 425 4.05 13.20 -18.70
N CYS A 426 5.14 13.83 -18.29
CA CYS A 426 5.23 14.72 -17.13
C CYS A 426 4.89 16.19 -17.44
N SER A 427 4.42 16.53 -18.65
CA SER A 427 4.15 17.93 -19.04
C SER A 427 3.16 18.65 -18.12
N TYR A 428 3.43 19.94 -17.88
CA TYR A 428 2.54 20.83 -17.13
C TYR A 428 1.17 20.95 -17.80
N ASP A 429 1.17 21.11 -19.13
CA ASP A 429 -0.04 21.13 -19.94
C ASP A 429 -0.50 19.68 -20.22
N PRO A 430 -1.68 19.25 -19.73
CA PRO A 430 -2.17 17.89 -19.95
C PRO A 430 -2.36 17.54 -21.44
N ARG A 431 -2.47 18.55 -22.32
CA ARG A 431 -2.66 18.34 -23.76
C ARG A 431 -1.40 17.85 -24.47
N GLU A 432 -0.24 18.14 -23.91
CA GLU A 432 1.07 17.71 -24.41
C GLU A 432 1.39 16.26 -24.03
N ARG A 433 0.68 15.72 -23.04
CA ARG A 433 0.87 14.35 -22.58
C ARG A 433 0.34 13.37 -23.64
N PRO A 434 1.15 12.38 -24.05
CA PRO A 434 0.69 11.33 -24.94
C PRO A 434 -0.37 10.47 -24.25
N LEU A 435 -1.16 9.75 -25.05
CA LEU A 435 -2.05 8.71 -24.54
C LEU A 435 -1.28 7.41 -24.27
N LEU A 436 -1.83 6.53 -23.45
CA LEU A 436 -1.19 5.27 -23.05
C LEU A 436 -0.85 4.39 -24.24
N GLY A 437 -1.72 4.32 -25.26
CA GLY A 437 -1.43 3.57 -26.48
C GLY A 437 -0.24 4.12 -27.28
N GLU A 438 -0.01 5.43 -27.26
CA GLU A 438 1.18 6.04 -27.87
C GLU A 438 2.45 5.70 -27.06
N ILE A 439 2.35 5.75 -25.73
CA ILE A 439 3.44 5.38 -24.81
C ILE A 439 3.82 3.91 -25.01
N VAL A 440 2.85 2.99 -25.02
CA VAL A 440 3.09 1.55 -25.20
C VAL A 440 3.68 1.26 -26.58
N ALA A 441 3.18 1.91 -27.64
CA ALA A 441 3.73 1.76 -28.98
C ALA A 441 5.21 2.19 -29.07
N GLU A 442 5.56 3.30 -28.42
CA GLU A 442 6.93 3.80 -28.35
C GLU A 442 7.83 2.87 -27.50
N LEU A 443 7.33 2.38 -26.37
CA LEU A 443 8.08 1.51 -25.47
C LEU A 443 8.31 0.09 -26.01
N LYS A 444 7.46 -0.36 -26.95
CA LYS A 444 7.50 -1.72 -27.51
C LYS A 444 8.84 -2.09 -28.16
N SER A 445 9.64 -1.12 -28.59
CA SER A 445 11.00 -1.39 -29.12
C SER A 445 11.98 -1.93 -28.08
N TRP A 446 11.64 -1.83 -26.78
CA TRP A 446 12.46 -2.30 -25.67
C TRP A 446 11.85 -3.48 -24.91
N ALA A 447 10.76 -4.06 -25.43
CA ALA A 447 10.06 -5.21 -24.86
C ALA A 447 10.86 -6.52 -24.95
#